data_AF-A0A4U1W2G4-F1
#
_entry.id   AF-A0A4U1W2G4-F1
#
_cell.length_a   1.000
_cell.length_b   1.000
_cell.length_c   1.000
_cell.angle_alpha   90.00
_cell.angle_beta   90.00
_cell.angle_gamma   90.00
#
_symmetry.space_group_name_H-M   'P 1'
#
loop_
_entity.id
_entity.type
_entity.pdbx_description
1 polymer ?
#
loop_
_entity_poly.entity_id
_entity_poly.type
_entity_poly.pdbx_seq_one_letter_code
_entity_poly.pdbx_strand_id
1 'polypeptide(L)'
;MNEKTNDTRLHILNVGYQLIVNNGFNGVGLSQLLKEADVPKGSFYHYFKSKEQFGEALIQHYFENYITKIEAILVHGEGNHYQRILSYFSLWAKTENGTCNAHKCLVVKLSAEVSDLSDPMRQALLKGAEKVTNTIEQCIVGGIEDGSIKVEENQEAAQNLYSMWLGASLLSKLSQSSHSLQSALSLTERILKGES
;
A
#
# COMPACT_ATOMS: atom_id res chain seq x y z
N MET A 1 -13.51 21.45 -16.04
CA MET A 1 -12.14 20.90 -16.05
C MET A 1 -12.10 19.91 -17.20
N ASN A 2 -11.25 20.11 -18.23
CA ASN A 2 -11.28 19.32 -19.47
C ASN A 2 -10.78 17.88 -19.25
N GLU A 3 -11.40 16.89 -19.88
CA GLU A 3 -11.02 15.46 -19.78
C GLU A 3 -9.54 15.21 -20.08
N LYS A 4 -8.99 15.81 -21.15
CA LYS A 4 -7.56 15.73 -21.51
C LYS A 4 -6.60 16.21 -20.43
N THR A 5 -7.03 17.19 -19.62
CA THR A 5 -6.25 17.75 -18.51
C THR A 5 -6.19 16.75 -17.35
N ASN A 6 -7.28 16.01 -17.11
CA ASN A 6 -7.30 14.97 -16.08
C ASN A 6 -6.46 13.75 -16.49
N ASP A 7 -6.54 13.35 -17.76
CA ASP A 7 -5.78 12.21 -18.30
C ASP A 7 -4.27 12.42 -18.18
N THR A 8 -3.77 13.62 -18.51
CA THR A 8 -2.34 13.93 -18.42
C THR A 8 -1.85 13.92 -16.97
N ARG A 9 -2.64 14.47 -16.03
CA ARG A 9 -2.29 14.45 -14.60
C ARG A 9 -2.19 13.02 -14.10
N LEU A 10 -3.18 12.17 -14.40
CA LEU A 10 -3.19 10.77 -14.01
C LEU A 10 -2.02 9.99 -14.63
N HIS A 11 -1.71 10.25 -15.91
CA HIS A 11 -0.55 9.66 -16.57
C HIS A 11 0.76 9.96 -15.83
N ILE A 12 1.00 11.23 -15.45
CA ILE A 12 2.19 11.62 -14.68
C ILE A 12 2.24 10.87 -13.33
N LEU A 13 1.11 10.72 -12.64
CA LEU A 13 1.04 9.97 -11.37
C LEU A 13 1.35 8.49 -11.57
N ASN A 14 0.83 7.87 -12.64
CA ASN A 14 1.05 6.46 -12.93
C ASN A 14 2.50 6.16 -13.29
N VAL A 15 3.11 6.96 -14.19
CA VAL A 15 4.53 6.85 -14.52
C VAL A 15 5.39 7.11 -13.28
N GLY A 16 5.02 8.15 -12.52
CA GLY A 16 5.61 8.48 -11.24
C GLY A 16 5.68 7.32 -10.26
N TYR A 17 4.55 6.63 -10.09
CA TYR A 17 4.45 5.49 -9.20
C TYR A 17 5.41 4.37 -9.61
N GLN A 18 5.47 4.03 -10.91
CA GLN A 18 6.37 2.99 -11.42
C GLN A 18 7.84 3.35 -11.20
N LEU A 19 8.21 4.62 -11.34
CA LEU A 19 9.58 5.05 -11.08
C LEU A 19 9.91 5.01 -9.58
N ILE A 20 9.01 5.51 -8.73
CA ILE A 20 9.22 5.65 -7.29
C ILE A 20 9.23 4.30 -6.57
N VAL A 21 8.36 3.37 -6.96
CA VAL A 21 8.31 2.05 -6.33
C VAL A 21 9.63 1.28 -6.51
N ASN A 22 10.30 1.51 -7.65
CA ASN A 22 11.58 0.91 -7.97
C ASN A 22 12.75 1.69 -7.33
N ASN A 23 12.78 3.02 -7.49
CA ASN A 23 13.97 3.83 -7.23
C ASN A 23 13.91 4.68 -5.94
N GLY A 24 12.75 4.74 -5.27
CA GLY A 24 12.51 5.69 -4.16
C GLY A 24 12.17 7.08 -4.69
N PHE A 25 11.75 7.98 -3.81
CA PHE A 25 11.35 9.33 -4.19
C PHE A 25 12.53 10.25 -4.51
N ASN A 26 13.58 10.22 -3.71
CA ASN A 26 14.83 10.97 -3.91
C ASN A 26 15.60 10.43 -5.11
N GLY A 27 15.55 9.12 -5.35
CA GLY A 27 16.18 8.47 -6.50
C GLY A 27 15.59 8.86 -7.86
N VAL A 28 14.39 9.44 -7.90
CA VAL A 28 13.73 9.84 -9.16
C VAL A 28 13.86 11.34 -9.37
N GLY A 29 14.65 11.76 -10.37
CA GLY A 29 14.75 13.17 -10.75
C GLY A 29 13.52 13.67 -11.50
N LEU A 30 13.21 14.97 -11.40
CA LEU A 30 12.10 15.56 -12.18
C LEU A 30 12.32 15.38 -13.69
N SER A 31 13.54 15.63 -14.19
CA SER A 31 13.86 15.44 -15.61
C SER A 31 13.66 14.00 -16.09
N GLN A 32 13.99 13.02 -15.24
CA GLN A 32 13.75 11.60 -15.54
C GLN A 32 12.24 11.32 -15.62
N LEU A 33 11.46 11.75 -14.62
CA LEU A 33 10.01 11.60 -14.63
C LEU A 33 9.37 12.18 -15.90
N LEU A 34 9.74 13.40 -16.27
CA LEU A 34 9.18 14.08 -17.45
C LEU A 34 9.54 13.38 -18.75
N LYS A 35 10.76 12.84 -18.85
CA LYS A 35 11.20 12.07 -20.01
C LYS A 35 10.41 10.76 -20.14
N GLU A 36 10.28 10.01 -19.05
CA GLU A 36 9.55 8.74 -19.04
C GLU A 36 8.05 8.93 -19.25
N ALA A 37 7.49 10.05 -18.77
CA ALA A 37 6.09 10.40 -18.99
C ALA A 37 5.82 10.98 -20.39
N ASP A 38 6.86 11.34 -21.15
CA ASP A 38 6.74 12.12 -22.39
C ASP A 38 5.92 13.42 -22.19
N VAL A 39 6.22 14.13 -21.10
CA VAL A 39 5.49 15.36 -20.71
C VAL A 39 6.45 16.55 -20.63
N PRO A 40 6.17 17.68 -21.30
CA PRO A 40 6.97 18.89 -21.18
C PRO A 40 7.00 19.44 -19.74
N LYS A 41 8.12 20.02 -19.34
CA LYS A 41 8.29 20.64 -18.01
C LYS A 41 7.20 21.66 -17.68
N GLY A 42 6.80 22.50 -18.64
CA GLY A 42 5.71 23.47 -18.45
C GLY A 42 4.38 22.81 -18.10
N SER A 43 4.05 21.68 -18.73
CA SER A 43 2.84 20.92 -18.44
C SER A 43 2.86 20.31 -17.04
N PHE A 44 4.01 19.86 -16.55
CA PHE A 44 4.11 19.39 -15.17
C PHE A 44 3.75 20.48 -14.15
N TYR A 45 4.30 21.69 -14.31
CA TYR A 45 4.02 22.80 -13.40
C TYR A 45 2.60 23.35 -13.50
N HIS A 46 1.87 23.02 -14.57
CA HIS A 46 0.43 23.25 -14.64
C HIS A 46 -0.34 22.38 -13.64
N TYR A 47 0.12 21.15 -13.38
CA TYR A 47 -0.55 20.18 -12.48
C TYR A 47 0.02 20.17 -11.06
N PHE A 48 1.33 20.30 -10.92
CA PHE A 48 2.05 20.17 -9.66
C PHE A 48 3.03 21.33 -9.50
N LYS A 49 2.83 22.14 -8.45
CA LYS A 49 3.66 23.33 -8.19
C LYS A 49 5.11 22.97 -7.85
N SER A 50 5.33 21.76 -7.32
CA SER A 50 6.66 21.25 -6.97
C SER A 50 6.71 19.72 -7.08
N LYS A 51 7.93 19.17 -7.05
CA LYS A 51 8.13 17.71 -6.97
C LYS A 51 7.55 17.14 -5.68
N GLU A 52 7.64 17.89 -4.58
CA GLU A 52 7.05 17.51 -3.28
C GLU A 52 5.51 17.41 -3.38
N GLN A 53 4.85 18.42 -3.96
CA GLN A 53 3.40 18.39 -4.14
C GLN A 53 2.96 17.25 -5.07
N PHE A 54 3.77 16.94 -6.09
CA PHE A 54 3.58 15.74 -6.90
C PHE A 54 3.70 14.47 -6.07
N GLY A 55 4.70 14.36 -5.18
CA GLY A 55 4.89 13.24 -4.28
C GLY A 55 3.69 13.02 -3.35
N GLU A 56 3.18 14.09 -2.74
CA GLU A 56 1.97 14.06 -1.91
C GLU A 56 0.76 13.56 -2.72
N ALA A 57 0.52 14.16 -3.89
CA ALA A 57 -0.60 13.79 -4.77
C ALA A 57 -0.51 12.33 -5.25
N LEU A 58 0.71 11.83 -5.49
CA LEU A 58 0.95 10.44 -5.87
C LEU A 58 0.62 9.48 -4.73
N ILE A 59 1.02 9.81 -3.50
CA ILE A 59 0.69 8.99 -2.33
C ILE A 59 -0.83 8.94 -2.13
N GLN A 60 -1.51 10.08 -2.22
CA GLN A 60 -2.97 10.15 -2.13
C GLN A 60 -3.64 9.28 -3.19
N HIS A 61 -3.23 9.43 -4.45
CA HIS A 61 -3.76 8.64 -5.56
C HIS A 61 -3.49 7.14 -5.43
N TYR A 62 -2.30 6.77 -4.93
CA TYR A 62 -1.97 5.38 -4.63
C TYR A 62 -2.96 4.79 -3.63
N PHE A 63 -3.23 5.49 -2.52
CA PHE A 63 -4.15 5.00 -1.49
C PHE A 63 -5.60 5.00 -1.94
N GLU A 64 -6.06 5.97 -2.73
CA GLU A 64 -7.41 5.93 -3.33
C GLU A 64 -7.62 4.61 -4.09
N ASN A 65 -6.68 4.27 -4.98
CA ASN A 65 -6.74 3.03 -5.75
C ASN A 65 -6.55 1.78 -4.87
N TYR A 66 -5.66 1.85 -3.87
CA TYR A 66 -5.38 0.72 -2.99
C TYR A 66 -6.57 0.38 -2.10
N ILE A 67 -7.23 1.39 -1.52
CA ILE A 67 -8.41 1.22 -0.68
C ILE A 67 -9.54 0.54 -1.46
N THR A 68 -9.86 1.01 -2.66
CA THR A 68 -10.88 0.37 -3.50
C THR A 68 -10.57 -1.11 -3.77
N LYS A 69 -9.29 -1.46 -3.97
CA LYS A 69 -8.88 -2.86 -4.20
C LYS A 69 -9.02 -3.72 -2.95
N ILE A 70 -8.64 -3.20 -1.77
CA ILE A 70 -8.75 -3.99 -0.54
C ILE A 70 -10.21 -4.10 -0.08
N GLU A 71 -11.05 -3.09 -0.29
CA GLU A 71 -12.49 -3.15 0.03
C GLU A 71 -13.21 -4.21 -0.80
N ALA A 72 -12.83 -4.37 -2.07
CA ALA A 72 -13.34 -5.44 -2.92
C ALA A 72 -13.08 -6.86 -2.34
N ILE A 73 -12.08 -7.01 -1.46
CA ILE A 73 -11.73 -8.27 -0.80
C ILE A 73 -12.31 -8.31 0.62
N LEU A 74 -11.98 -7.31 1.45
CA LEU A 74 -12.25 -7.30 2.88
C LEU A 74 -13.72 -7.00 3.20
N VAL A 75 -14.39 -6.20 2.38
CA VAL A 75 -15.79 -5.79 2.57
C VAL A 75 -16.72 -6.59 1.68
N HIS A 76 -16.36 -6.73 0.40
CA HIS A 76 -17.23 -7.32 -0.63
C HIS A 76 -16.79 -8.71 -1.10
N GLY A 77 -15.72 -9.28 -0.53
CA GLY A 77 -15.21 -10.58 -0.94
C GLY A 77 -16.15 -11.73 -0.63
N GLU A 78 -15.93 -12.86 -1.30
CA GLU A 78 -16.64 -14.09 -1.03
C GLU A 78 -16.16 -14.75 0.28
N GLY A 79 -17.01 -15.61 0.85
CA GLY A 79 -16.69 -16.34 2.08
C GLY A 79 -16.90 -15.52 3.37
N ASN A 80 -16.50 -16.12 4.49
CA ASN A 80 -16.53 -15.46 5.80
C ASN A 80 -15.35 -14.48 5.98
N HIS A 81 -15.39 -13.67 7.03
CA HIS A 81 -14.39 -12.61 7.22
C HIS A 81 -12.96 -13.16 7.43
N TYR A 82 -12.80 -14.32 8.09
CA TYR A 82 -11.51 -15.01 8.16
C TYR A 82 -10.94 -15.30 6.75
N GLN A 83 -11.74 -15.86 5.85
CA GLN A 83 -11.34 -16.14 4.47
C GLN A 83 -10.98 -14.88 3.69
N ARG A 84 -11.69 -13.77 3.93
CA ARG A 84 -11.40 -12.47 3.30
C ARG A 84 -10.05 -11.90 3.75
N ILE A 85 -9.76 -11.93 5.05
CA ILE A 85 -8.46 -11.49 5.57
C ILE A 85 -7.32 -12.35 5.01
N LEU A 86 -7.48 -13.68 5.00
CA LEU A 86 -6.48 -14.56 4.40
C LEU A 86 -6.31 -14.32 2.91
N SER A 87 -7.39 -14.03 2.18
CA SER A 87 -7.33 -13.72 0.74
C SER A 87 -6.54 -12.44 0.49
N TYR A 88 -6.74 -11.41 1.31
CA TYR A 88 -5.99 -10.16 1.23
C TYR A 88 -4.49 -10.38 1.44
N PHE A 89 -4.11 -11.08 2.51
CA PHE A 89 -2.71 -11.33 2.83
C PHE A 89 -2.04 -12.34 1.89
N SER A 90 -2.79 -13.32 1.38
CA SER A 90 -2.31 -14.22 0.32
C SER A 90 -2.02 -13.45 -0.97
N LEU A 91 -2.87 -12.47 -1.34
CA LEU A 91 -2.63 -11.60 -2.48
C LEU A 91 -1.41 -10.69 -2.27
N TRP A 92 -1.19 -10.21 -1.04
CA TRP A 92 0.00 -9.46 -0.67
C TRP A 92 1.27 -10.30 -0.88
N ALA A 93 1.27 -11.57 -0.44
CA ALA A 93 2.41 -12.49 -0.58
C ALA A 93 2.61 -12.99 -2.03
N LYS A 94 1.59 -12.89 -2.89
CA LYS A 94 1.64 -13.39 -4.27
C LYS A 94 2.80 -12.75 -5.04
N THR A 95 3.52 -13.60 -5.77
CA THR A 95 4.60 -13.18 -6.67
C THR A 95 4.16 -13.38 -8.11
N GLU A 96 4.29 -12.33 -8.91
CA GLU A 96 3.99 -12.33 -10.35
C GLU A 96 5.18 -11.71 -11.10
N ASN A 97 5.61 -12.34 -12.20
CA ASN A 97 6.76 -11.88 -12.99
C ASN A 97 8.02 -11.60 -12.14
N GLY A 98 8.29 -12.48 -11.16
CA GLY A 98 9.43 -12.35 -10.25
C GLY A 98 9.32 -11.25 -9.20
N THR A 99 8.21 -10.51 -9.15
CA THR A 99 8.00 -9.43 -8.17
C THR A 99 6.82 -9.73 -7.26
N CYS A 100 7.08 -9.73 -5.95
CA CYS A 100 6.02 -9.85 -4.94
C CYS A 100 5.22 -8.54 -4.84
N ASN A 101 3.90 -8.63 -4.63
CA ASN A 101 3.06 -7.45 -4.40
C ASN A 101 3.49 -6.64 -3.17
N ALA A 102 4.05 -7.30 -2.16
CA ALA A 102 4.73 -6.66 -1.02
C ALA A 102 5.76 -5.61 -1.43
N HIS A 103 6.51 -5.87 -2.51
CA HIS A 103 7.57 -4.97 -2.98
C HIS A 103 7.01 -3.73 -3.67
N LYS A 104 5.70 -3.73 -3.98
CA LYS A 104 4.98 -2.62 -4.62
C LYS A 104 4.33 -1.65 -3.62
N CYS A 105 4.42 -1.96 -2.32
CA CYS A 105 3.83 -1.16 -1.24
C CYS A 105 4.61 0.14 -1.02
N LEU A 106 3.92 1.29 -1.17
CA LEU A 106 4.56 2.59 -0.96
C LEU A 106 4.92 2.84 0.50
N VAL A 107 4.19 2.27 1.47
CA VAL A 107 4.56 2.40 2.90
C VAL A 107 5.92 1.78 3.14
N VAL A 108 6.13 0.54 2.70
CA VAL A 108 7.43 -0.14 2.78
C VAL A 108 8.53 0.63 2.07
N LYS A 109 8.23 1.22 0.91
CA LYS A 109 9.23 1.88 0.05
C LYS A 109 9.61 3.28 0.53
N LEU A 110 8.66 4.03 1.08
CA LEU A 110 8.80 5.48 1.30
C LEU A 110 8.83 5.89 2.76
N SER A 111 8.33 5.07 3.70
CA SER A 111 8.22 5.50 5.10
C SER A 111 9.53 6.02 5.68
N ALA A 112 10.65 5.33 5.45
CA ALA A 112 11.97 5.78 5.93
C ALA A 112 12.53 6.99 5.16
N GLU A 113 12.11 7.20 3.91
CA GLU A 113 12.64 8.25 3.04
C GLU A 113 11.92 9.58 3.23
N VAL A 114 10.60 9.55 3.39
CA VAL A 114 9.78 10.77 3.38
C VAL A 114 9.50 11.32 4.76
N SER A 115 9.67 10.51 5.82
CA SER A 115 9.37 10.95 7.20
C SER A 115 10.24 12.12 7.67
N ASP A 116 11.48 12.19 7.19
CA ASP A 116 12.42 13.27 7.49
C ASP A 116 12.52 14.32 6.37
N LEU A 117 11.85 14.09 5.23
CA LEU A 117 11.95 14.92 4.03
C LEU A 117 10.78 15.90 3.89
N SER A 118 9.54 15.42 4.08
CA SER A 118 8.34 16.16 3.75
C SER A 118 7.19 15.79 4.67
N ASP A 119 6.81 16.74 5.52
CA ASP A 119 5.66 16.63 6.41
C ASP A 119 4.35 16.30 5.68
N PRO A 120 4.00 16.96 4.56
CA PRO A 120 2.83 16.60 3.76
C PRO A 120 2.84 15.16 3.26
N MET A 121 3.98 14.68 2.73
CA MET A 121 4.09 13.31 2.23
C MET A 121 4.03 12.28 3.37
N ARG A 122 4.69 12.55 4.51
CA ARG A 122 4.62 11.72 5.72
C ARG A 122 3.18 11.60 6.20
N GLN A 123 2.45 12.71 6.28
CA GLN A 123 1.06 12.74 6.71
C GLN A 123 0.13 12.02 5.71
N ALA A 124 0.38 12.14 4.40
CA ALA A 124 -0.36 11.38 3.38
C ALA A 124 -0.12 9.87 3.51
N LEU A 125 1.12 9.43 3.78
CA LEU A 125 1.42 8.02 4.05
C LEU A 125 0.72 7.51 5.31
N LEU A 126 0.81 8.28 6.41
CA LEU A 126 0.22 7.91 7.69
C LEU A 126 -1.29 7.72 7.57
N LYS A 127 -2.00 8.71 7.01
CA LYS A 127 -3.45 8.63 6.79
C LYS A 127 -3.84 7.46 5.91
N GLY A 128 -3.05 7.17 4.88
CA GLY A 128 -3.29 6.03 4.01
C GLY A 128 -3.10 4.70 4.73
N ALA A 129 -2.04 4.56 5.51
CA ALA A 129 -1.77 3.38 6.33
C ALA A 129 -2.86 3.16 7.39
N GLU A 130 -3.30 4.22 8.09
CA GLU A 130 -4.40 4.17 9.04
C GLU A 130 -5.70 3.68 8.38
N LYS A 131 -6.04 4.16 7.18
CA LYS A 131 -7.20 3.67 6.44
C LYS A 131 -7.11 2.17 6.15
N VAL A 132 -5.95 1.68 5.73
CA VAL A 132 -5.74 0.24 5.47
C VAL A 132 -5.94 -0.57 6.75
N THR A 133 -5.33 -0.13 7.86
CA THR A 133 -5.47 -0.80 9.17
C THR A 133 -6.93 -0.81 9.62
N ASN A 134 -7.65 0.31 9.47
CA ASN A 134 -9.06 0.40 9.82
C ASN A 134 -9.91 -0.55 8.96
N THR A 135 -9.64 -0.68 7.65
CA THR A 135 -10.36 -1.65 6.80
C THR A 135 -10.11 -3.10 7.26
N ILE A 136 -8.90 -3.42 7.71
CA ILE A 136 -8.58 -4.73 8.29
C ILE A 136 -9.34 -4.94 9.60
N GLU A 137 -9.34 -3.96 10.50
CA GLU A 137 -10.07 -3.99 11.78
C GLU A 137 -11.56 -4.23 11.57
N GLN A 138 -12.21 -3.52 10.63
CA GLN A 138 -13.63 -3.73 10.34
C GLN A 138 -13.91 -5.16 9.83
N CYS A 139 -12.99 -5.74 9.06
CA CYS A 139 -13.11 -7.14 8.65
C CYS A 139 -12.95 -8.10 9.85
N ILE A 140 -12.04 -7.80 10.77
CA ILE A 140 -11.87 -8.55 12.02
C ILE A 140 -13.15 -8.50 12.87
N VAL A 141 -13.74 -7.32 13.04
CA VAL A 141 -15.01 -7.15 13.77
C VAL A 141 -16.11 -8.03 13.17
N GLY A 142 -16.31 -7.98 11.84
CA GLY A 142 -17.27 -8.85 11.17
C GLY A 142 -16.99 -10.35 11.34
N GLY A 143 -15.71 -10.74 11.47
CA GLY A 143 -15.33 -12.12 11.75
C GLY A 143 -15.53 -12.57 13.19
N ILE A 144 -15.48 -11.65 14.15
CA ILE A 144 -15.89 -11.92 15.53
C ILE A 144 -17.41 -12.13 15.57
N GLU A 145 -18.17 -11.27 14.88
CA GLU A 145 -19.64 -11.35 14.80
C GLU A 145 -20.13 -12.63 14.11
N ASP A 146 -19.48 -13.06 13.02
CA ASP A 146 -19.82 -14.31 12.33
C ASP A 146 -19.17 -15.57 12.93
N GLY A 147 -18.32 -15.41 13.96
CA GLY A 147 -17.62 -16.47 14.68
C GLY A 147 -16.44 -17.11 13.95
N SER A 148 -16.02 -16.57 12.79
CA SER A 148 -14.88 -17.08 12.02
C SER A 148 -13.51 -16.61 12.53
N ILE A 149 -13.46 -15.54 13.33
CA ILE A 149 -12.25 -14.97 13.94
C ILE A 149 -12.38 -14.97 15.47
N LYS A 150 -11.31 -15.36 16.16
CA LYS A 150 -11.22 -15.44 17.62
C LYS A 150 -10.05 -14.61 18.11
N VAL A 151 -10.25 -13.31 18.20
CA VAL A 151 -9.32 -12.37 18.81
C VAL A 151 -10.05 -11.56 19.88
N GLU A 152 -9.34 -11.20 20.95
CA GLU A 152 -9.92 -10.41 22.05
C GLU A 152 -9.95 -8.91 21.69
N GLU A 153 -8.81 -8.37 21.23
CA GLU A 153 -8.64 -6.94 20.93
C GLU A 153 -8.51 -6.73 19.41
N ASN A 154 -9.63 -6.38 18.75
CA ASN A 154 -9.71 -6.26 17.28
C ASN A 154 -8.77 -5.17 16.71
N GLN A 155 -8.70 -4.01 17.35
CA GLN A 155 -7.85 -2.89 16.93
C GLN A 155 -6.36 -3.28 17.02
N GLU A 156 -5.96 -3.89 18.13
CA GLU A 156 -4.57 -4.33 18.34
C GLU A 156 -4.20 -5.43 17.35
N ALA A 157 -5.09 -6.40 17.12
CA ALA A 157 -4.89 -7.45 16.13
C ALA A 157 -4.67 -6.87 14.72
N ALA A 158 -5.48 -5.89 14.29
CA ALA A 158 -5.31 -5.24 13.00
C ALA A 158 -3.95 -4.52 12.86
N GLN A 159 -3.57 -3.75 13.89
CA GLN A 159 -2.28 -3.03 13.93
C GLN A 159 -1.08 -3.97 13.91
N ASN A 160 -1.13 -5.05 14.71
CA ASN A 160 -0.08 -6.05 14.78
C ASN A 160 0.06 -6.82 13.46
N LEU A 161 -1.05 -7.23 12.85
CA LEU A 161 -1.03 -7.86 11.53
C LEU A 161 -0.42 -6.93 10.49
N TYR A 162 -0.88 -5.68 10.40
CA TYR A 162 -0.35 -4.75 9.41
C TYR A 162 1.15 -4.48 9.61
N SER A 163 1.59 -4.25 10.85
CA SER A 163 3.00 -4.04 11.20
C SER A 163 3.87 -5.24 10.87
N MET A 164 3.40 -6.46 11.20
CA MET A 164 4.07 -7.71 10.87
C MET A 164 4.26 -7.86 9.36
N TRP A 165 3.22 -7.57 8.56
CA TRP A 165 3.29 -7.69 7.10
C TRP A 165 4.19 -6.62 6.45
N LEU A 166 4.25 -5.41 7.01
CA LEU A 166 5.25 -4.41 6.59
C LEU A 166 6.68 -4.89 6.89
N GLY A 167 6.93 -5.43 8.09
CA GLY A 167 8.24 -6.01 8.45
C GLY A 167 8.63 -7.20 7.59
N ALA A 168 7.70 -8.12 7.34
CA ALA A 168 7.89 -9.27 6.46
C ALA A 168 8.19 -8.84 5.02
N SER A 169 7.55 -7.76 4.55
CA SER A 169 7.81 -7.18 3.21
C SER A 169 9.23 -6.62 3.10
N LEU A 170 9.72 -5.94 4.14
CA LEU A 170 11.10 -5.45 4.21
C LEU A 170 12.11 -6.61 4.18
N LEU A 171 11.90 -7.63 5.02
CA LEU A 171 12.79 -8.79 5.11
C LEU A 171 12.75 -9.65 3.85
N SER A 172 11.60 -9.80 3.21
CA SER A 172 11.47 -10.47 1.91
C SER A 172 12.31 -9.78 0.85
N LYS A 173 12.27 -8.44 0.81
CA LYS A 173 13.09 -7.66 -0.13
C LYS A 173 14.58 -7.75 0.20
N LEU A 174 14.95 -7.73 1.47
CA LEU A 174 16.35 -7.85 1.90
C LEU A 174 16.94 -9.23 1.56
N SER A 175 16.20 -10.29 1.85
CA SER A 175 16.63 -11.68 1.63
C SER A 175 16.40 -12.19 0.21
N GLN A 176 15.68 -11.42 -0.63
CA GLN A 176 15.22 -11.85 -1.95
C GLN A 176 14.46 -13.19 -1.91
N SER A 177 13.68 -13.40 -0.85
CA SER A 177 12.98 -14.65 -0.56
C SER A 177 11.59 -14.38 0.02
N SER A 178 10.60 -15.18 -0.38
CA SER A 178 9.23 -15.09 0.15
C SER A 178 9.05 -15.72 1.54
N HIS A 179 10.10 -16.25 2.15
CA HIS A 179 10.02 -16.99 3.42
C HIS A 179 9.40 -16.15 4.54
N SER A 180 9.79 -14.88 4.69
CA SER A 180 9.22 -13.99 5.72
C SER A 180 7.73 -13.74 5.51
N LEU A 181 7.27 -13.64 4.25
CA LEU A 181 5.86 -13.46 3.91
C LEU A 181 5.04 -14.73 4.16
N GLN A 182 5.60 -15.91 3.85
CA GLN A 182 4.98 -17.19 4.18
C GLN A 182 4.86 -17.38 5.70
N SER A 183 5.92 -17.04 6.43
CA SER A 183 5.92 -17.07 7.90
C SER A 183 4.88 -16.11 8.48
N ALA A 184 4.75 -14.91 7.92
CA ALA A 184 3.72 -13.94 8.31
C ALA A 184 2.31 -14.47 8.05
N LEU A 185 2.05 -15.11 6.91
CA LEU A 185 0.76 -15.71 6.59
C LEU A 185 0.38 -16.82 7.58
N SER A 186 1.30 -17.74 7.87
CA SER A 186 1.06 -18.80 8.87
C SER A 186 0.87 -18.25 10.29
N LEU A 187 1.50 -17.13 10.65
CA LEU A 187 1.24 -16.46 11.92
C LEU A 187 -0.10 -15.72 11.91
N THR A 188 -0.50 -15.10 10.79
CA THR A 188 -1.84 -14.52 10.62
C THR A 188 -2.93 -15.55 10.86
N GLU A 189 -2.82 -16.75 10.30
CA GLU A 189 -3.81 -17.82 10.51
C GLU A 189 -3.97 -18.19 12.00
N ARG A 190 -2.86 -18.29 12.74
CA ARG A 190 -2.87 -18.62 14.18
C ARG A 190 -3.44 -17.50 15.03
N ILE A 191 -3.01 -16.25 14.78
CA ILE A 191 -3.52 -15.07 15.49
C ILE A 191 -5.05 -14.99 15.34
N LEU A 192 -5.56 -15.12 14.12
CA LEU A 192 -7.00 -15.02 13.87
C LEU A 192 -7.83 -16.17 14.48
N LYS A 193 -7.20 -17.31 14.78
CA LYS A 193 -7.85 -18.44 15.46
C LYS A 193 -7.72 -18.41 16.99
N GLY A 194 -6.97 -17.45 17.54
CA GLY A 194 -6.66 -17.36 18.97
C GLY A 194 -5.61 -18.38 19.43
N GLU A 195 -4.69 -18.77 18.54
CA GLU A 195 -3.65 -19.80 18.78
C GLU A 195 -2.26 -19.20 19.02
N SER A 196 -2.18 -17.92 19.37
CA SER A 196 -0.93 -17.15 19.54
C SER A 196 -0.47 -17.06 20.98
#